data_AF-A0A9E2MWZ3-F1
#
_entry.id   AF-A0A9E2MWZ3-F1
#
_cell.length_a   1.000
_cell.length_b   1.000
_cell.length_c   1.000
_cell.angle_alpha   90.00
_cell.angle_beta   90.00
_cell.angle_gamma   90.00
#
_symmetry.space_group_name_H-M   'P 1'
#
loop_
_entity.id
_entity.type
_entity.pdbx_description
1 polymer ?
#
loop_
_entity_poly.entity_id
_entity_poly.type
_entity_poly.pdbx_seq_one_letter_code
_entity_poly.pdbx_strand_id
1 'polypeptide(L)'
;MHSENVRLNVTLPRDLVESLNQIAGPRNRSRMISESVQEYIWQRKKTELEKRLEEGYRASAAENIAMTKEFEAIDLEGWDEY
;
A
#
# COMPACT_ATOMS: atom_id res chain seq x y z
N MET A 1 -15.63 16.34 -2.98
CA MET A 1 -14.32 17.01 -2.81
C MET A 1 -13.99 17.68 -4.13
N HIS A 2 -13.84 19.02 -4.16
CA HIS A 2 -13.33 19.70 -5.35
C HIS A 2 -11.90 19.21 -5.58
N SER A 3 -11.69 18.43 -6.63
CA SER A 3 -10.34 18.01 -7.01
C SER A 3 -9.71 19.17 -7.79
N GLU A 4 -8.92 19.98 -7.09
CA GLU A 4 -8.09 20.99 -7.72
C GLU A 4 -7.07 20.29 -8.62
N ASN A 5 -7.19 20.46 -9.93
CA ASN A 5 -6.25 19.89 -10.88
C ASN A 5 -5.05 20.83 -11.05
N VAL A 6 -3.85 20.33 -10.77
CA VAL A 6 -2.60 21.07 -11.00
C VAL A 6 -2.02 20.69 -12.37
N ARG A 7 -1.72 21.69 -13.20
CA ARG A 7 -1.06 21.46 -14.50
C ARG A 7 0.44 21.29 -14.29
N LEU A 8 0.97 20.14 -14.70
CA LEU A 8 2.39 19.81 -14.67
C LEU A 8 2.93 19.69 -16.10
N ASN A 9 4.10 20.27 -16.35
CA ASN A 9 4.84 20.08 -17.60
C ASN A 9 5.92 19.04 -17.36
N VAL A 10 5.79 17.88 -18.00
CA VAL A 10 6.72 16.76 -17.88
C VAL A 10 7.22 16.35 -19.26
N THR A 11 8.47 15.90 -19.34
CA THR A 11 9.02 15.32 -20.56
C THR A 11 8.89 13.81 -20.47
N LEU A 12 8.27 13.20 -21.48
CA LEU A 12 8.10 11.76 -21.59
C LEU A 12 8.76 11.25 -22.88
N PRO A 13 9.33 10.03 -22.88
CA PRO A 13 9.79 9.38 -24.09
C PRO A 13 8.69 9.28 -25.15
N ARG A 14 9.06 9.44 -26.42
CA ARG A 14 8.09 9.49 -27.53
C ARG A 14 7.30 8.19 -27.65
N ASP A 15 8.00 7.06 -27.59
CA ASP A 15 7.46 5.70 -27.61
C ASP A 15 6.44 5.48 -26.48
N LEU A 16 6.70 6.02 -25.29
CA LEU A 16 5.77 5.96 -24.17
C LEU A 16 4.50 6.76 -24.43
N VAL A 17 4.62 7.95 -25.02
CA VAL A 17 3.47 8.79 -25.39
C VAL A 17 2.64 8.12 -26.49
N GLU A 18 3.29 7.48 -27.46
CA GLU A 18 2.62 6.71 -28.52
C GLU A 18 1.84 5.53 -27.92
N SER A 19 2.47 4.76 -27.04
CA SER A 19 1.82 3.65 -26.32
C SER A 19 0.64 4.13 -25.47
N LEU A 20 0.82 5.24 -24.75
CA LEU A 20 -0.25 5.87 -23.98
C LEU A 20 -1.43 6.30 -24.87
N ASN A 21 -1.15 6.87 -26.05
CA ASN A 21 -2.19 7.29 -26.99
C ASN A 21 -2.97 6.10 -27.57
N GLN A 22 -2.29 4.98 -27.84
CA GLN A 22 -2.94 3.76 -28.34
C GLN A 22 -3.92 3.17 -27.32
N ILE A 23 -3.57 3.21 -26.03
CA ILE A 23 -4.37 2.61 -24.95
C ILE A 23 -5.47 3.57 -24.48
N ALA A 24 -5.14 4.83 -24.20
CA ALA A 24 -6.07 5.80 -23.61
C ALA A 24 -7.00 6.47 -24.64
N GLY A 25 -6.55 6.57 -25.89
CA GLY A 25 -7.14 7.47 -26.87
C GLY A 25 -6.87 8.96 -26.57
N PRO A 26 -7.23 9.88 -27.49
CA PRO A 26 -6.75 11.27 -27.49
C PRO A 26 -7.14 12.10 -26.27
N ARG A 27 -8.29 11.80 -25.63
CA ARG A 27 -8.90 12.59 -24.55
C ARG A 27 -8.70 12.02 -23.14
N ASN A 28 -8.19 10.81 -22.98
CA ASN A 28 -8.02 10.18 -21.65
C ASN A 28 -6.56 10.09 -21.18
N ARG A 29 -5.61 10.73 -21.87
CA ARG A 29 -4.19 10.73 -21.49
C ARG A 29 -3.96 11.17 -20.05
N SER A 30 -4.48 12.34 -19.67
CA SER A 30 -4.30 12.88 -18.32
C SER A 30 -4.90 11.96 -17.26
N ARG A 31 -6.07 11.36 -17.55
CA ARG A 31 -6.71 10.40 -16.65
C ARG A 31 -5.85 9.15 -16.46
N MET A 32 -5.36 8.57 -17.55
CA MET A 32 -4.52 7.36 -17.49
C MET A 32 -3.19 7.63 -16.79
N ILE A 33 -2.57 8.80 -17.01
CA ILE A 33 -1.37 9.21 -16.28
C ILE A 33 -1.67 9.33 -14.78
N SER A 34 -2.75 10.03 -14.41
CA SER A 34 -3.14 10.19 -13.01
C SER A 34 -3.41 8.85 -12.32
N GLU A 35 -4.18 7.95 -12.96
CA GLU A 35 -4.48 6.61 -12.43
C GLU A 35 -3.19 5.79 -12.27
N SER A 36 -2.29 5.83 -13.26
CA SER A 36 -1.01 5.10 -13.19
C SER A 36 -0.08 5.63 -12.09
N VAL A 37 -0.02 6.96 -11.92
CA VAL A 37 0.78 7.59 -10.86
C VAL A 37 0.19 7.27 -9.49
N GLN A 38 -1.14 7.31 -9.35
CA GLN A 38 -1.82 6.95 -8.11
C GLN A 38 -1.55 5.49 -7.73
N GLU A 39 -1.67 4.57 -8.68
CA GLU A 39 -1.40 3.14 -8.49
C GLU A 39 0.06 2.92 -8.07
N TYR A 40 1.02 3.54 -8.76
CA TYR A 40 2.44 3.44 -8.43
C TYR A 40 2.76 3.95 -7.01
N ILE A 41 2.20 5.11 -6.63
CA ILE A 41 2.37 5.66 -5.28
C ILE A 41 1.76 4.74 -4.23
N TRP A 42 0.57 4.19 -4.49
CA TRP A 42 -0.09 3.26 -3.58
C TRP A 42 0.74 2.00 -3.36
N GLN A 43 1.22 1.36 -4.44
CA GLN A 43 2.06 0.16 -4.36
C GLN A 43 3.36 0.43 -3.60
N ARG A 44 4.02 1.57 -3.85
CA ARG A 44 5.21 1.98 -3.11
C ARG A 44 4.96 2.13 -1.62
N LYS A 45 3.87 2.81 -1.24
CA LYS A 45 3.49 2.99 0.17
C LYS A 45 3.15 1.66 0.84
N LYS A 46 2.43 0.78 0.14
CA LYS A 46 2.08 -0.56 0.64
C LYS A 46 3.34 -1.37 0.92
N THR A 47 4.27 -1.44 -0.03
CA THR A 47 5.53 -2.18 0.11
C THR A 47 6.36 -1.66 1.29
N GLU A 48 6.46 -0.35 1.43
CA GLU A 48 7.17 0.28 2.55
C GLU A 48 6.50 -0.03 3.90
N LEU A 49 5.16 -0.02 3.95
CA LEU A 49 4.40 -0.36 5.14
C LEU A 49 4.60 -1.83 5.54
N GLU A 50 4.50 -2.76 4.60
CA GLU A 50 4.72 -4.19 4.82
C GLU A 50 6.11 -4.45 5.42
N LYS A 51 7.14 -3.80 4.87
CA LYS A 51 8.50 -3.91 5.40
C LYS A 51 8.62 -3.41 6.84
N ARG A 52 8.01 -2.26 7.15
CA ARG A 52 8.02 -1.71 8.52
C ARG A 52 7.27 -2.59 9.51
N LEU A 53 6.15 -3.18 9.08
CA LEU A 53 5.39 -4.14 9.90
C LEU A 53 6.23 -5.39 10.18
N GLU A 54 6.86 -5.96 9.15
CA GLU A 54 7.75 -7.12 9.29
C GLU A 54 8.89 -6.84 10.29
N GLU A 55 9.55 -5.69 10.16
CA GLU A 55 10.61 -5.25 11.07
C GLU A 55 10.08 -5.08 12.50
N GLY A 56 8.92 -4.42 12.68
CA GLY A 56 8.30 -4.23 14.00
C GLY A 56 7.90 -5.54 14.67
N TYR A 57 7.30 -6.47 13.93
CA TYR A 57 6.95 -7.79 14.45
C TYR A 57 8.18 -8.61 14.82
N ARG A 58 9.24 -8.56 14.01
CA ARG A 58 10.50 -9.23 14.35
C ARG A 58 11.17 -8.62 15.59
N ALA A 59 11.19 -7.30 15.71
CA ALA A 59 11.79 -6.60 16.84
C ALA A 59 11.07 -6.91 18.16
N SER A 60 9.74 -7.01 18.12
CA SER A 60 8.90 -7.31 19.29
C SER A 60 8.67 -8.80 19.53
N ALA A 61 9.19 -9.69 18.69
CA ALA A 61 8.87 -11.12 18.74
C ALA A 61 9.17 -11.76 20.09
N ALA A 62 10.34 -11.47 20.68
CA ALA A 62 10.74 -12.05 21.96
C ALA A 62 9.83 -11.59 23.12
N GLU A 63 9.53 -10.29 23.16
CA GLU A 63 8.63 -9.68 24.15
C GLU A 63 7.20 -10.23 24.00
N ASN A 64 6.68 -10.25 22.78
CA ASN A 64 5.34 -10.78 22.50
C ASN A 64 5.21 -12.25 22.92
N ILE A 65 6.21 -13.09 22.62
CA ILE A 65 6.22 -14.50 23.04
C ILE A 65 6.27 -14.63 24.56
N ALA A 66 7.10 -13.82 25.23
CA ALA A 66 7.20 -13.84 26.68
C ALA A 66 5.86 -13.46 27.34
N MET A 67 5.22 -12.41 26.84
CA MET A 67 3.91 -11.97 27.29
C MET A 67 2.84 -13.04 27.03
N THR A 68 2.76 -13.62 25.82
CA THR A 68 1.78 -14.68 25.54
C THR A 68 1.92 -15.87 26.51
N LYS A 69 3.14 -16.29 26.84
CA LYS A 69 3.37 -17.37 27.80
C LYS A 69 2.89 -17.03 29.22
N GLU A 70 2.98 -15.76 29.62
CA GLU A 70 2.50 -15.32 30.93
C GLU A 70 0.98 -15.46 31.07
N PHE A 71 0.24 -15.22 29.99
CA PHE A 71 -1.22 -15.26 29.97
C PHE A 71 -1.82 -16.61 29.54
N GLU A 72 -0.99 -17.56 29.10
CA GLU A 72 -1.41 -18.87 28.56
C GLU A 72 -2.29 -19.67 29.54
N ALA A 73 -2.09 -19.50 30.86
CA ALA A 73 -2.86 -20.18 31.89
C ALA A 73 -4.31 -19.66 32.04
N ILE A 74 -4.58 -18.41 31.64
CA ILE A 74 -5.89 -17.75 31.78
C ILE A 74 -6.69 -17.85 30.47
N ASP A 75 -6.03 -18.08 29.33
CA ASP A 75 -6.68 -18.18 28.02
C ASP A 75 -7.75 -19.30 27.93
N LEU A 76 -7.62 -20.37 28.72
CA LEU A 76 -8.55 -21.51 28.78
C LEU A 76 -9.53 -21.46 29.96
N GLU A 77 -9.42 -20.46 30.83
CA GLU A 77 -10.27 -20.35 32.02
C GLU A 77 -11.71 -20.01 31.61
N GLY A 78 -12.68 -20.86 31.97
CA GLY A 78 -14.11 -20.68 31.63
C GLY A 78 -14.59 -21.28 30.31
N TRP A 79 -13.72 -21.99 29.57
CA TRP A 79 -14.10 -22.68 28.33
C TRP A 79 -14.84 -24.00 28.54
N ASP A 80 -14.80 -24.56 29.75
CA ASP A 80 -15.40 -25.84 30.11
C ASP A 80 -16.92 -25.73 30.47
N GLU A 81 -17.49 -24.52 30.48
CA GLU A 81 -18.88 -24.26 30.95
C GLU A 81 -19.96 -24.29 29.84
N TYR A 82 -19.66 -24.79 28.63
CA TYR A 82 -20.60 -24.84 27.49
C TYR A 82 -20.92 -26.25 26.97
#